data_AF-A0A843FTC4-F1
#
_entry.id   AF-A0A843FTC4-F1
#
_cell.length_a   1.000
_cell.length_b   1.000
_cell.length_c   1.000
_cell.angle_alpha   90.00
_cell.angle_beta   90.00
_cell.angle_gamma   90.00
#
_symmetry.space_group_name_H-M   'P 1'
#
loop_
_entity.id
_entity.type
_entity.pdbx_description
1 polymer ?
#
loop_
_entity_poly.entity_id
_entity_poly.type
_entity_poly.pdbx_seq_one_letter_code
_entity_poly.pdbx_strand_id
1 'polypeptide(L)'
;VLCMSVQTTYDCPEVLDISEMLKEAGIRERIILNIGGAAISDKIAERAGCDVYSDSAARSVSLIKDEVLRRSSARAPGRFPPVF
;
A
#
# COMPACT_ATOMS: atom_id res chain seq x y z
N VAL A 1 4.63 -2.20 -5.76
CA VAL A 1 3.50 -1.38 -5.25
C VAL A 1 2.26 -2.24 -5.33
N LEU A 2 1.46 -2.30 -4.27
CA LEU A 2 0.16 -2.97 -4.25
C LEU A 2 -0.93 -1.90 -4.10
N CYS A 3 -1.89 -1.88 -5.00
CA CYS A 3 -3.00 -0.93 -4.99
C CYS A 3 -4.32 -1.68 -4.80
N MET A 4 -5.10 -1.30 -3.79
CA MET A 4 -6.43 -1.87 -3.52
C MET A 4 -7.50 -0.79 -3.66
N SER A 5 -8.61 -1.15 -4.30
CA SER A 5 -9.77 -0.27 -4.45
C SER A 5 -10.97 -0.92 -3.78
N VAL A 6 -11.63 -0.17 -2.89
CA VAL A 6 -12.77 -0.64 -2.11
C VAL A 6 -13.94 0.30 -2.30
N GLN A 7 -15.02 -0.23 -2.85
CA GLN A 7 -16.22 0.55 -3.18
C GLN A 7 -17.30 0.45 -2.10
N THR A 8 -17.37 -0.67 -1.37
CA THR A 8 -18.39 -0.90 -0.36
C THR A 8 -17.79 -0.96 1.03
N THR A 9 -18.53 -0.46 2.03
CA THR A 9 -18.06 -0.46 3.43
C THR A 9 -17.98 -1.86 4.04
N TYR A 10 -18.63 -2.85 3.41
CA TYR A 10 -18.59 -4.24 3.84
C TYR A 10 -17.18 -4.84 3.69
N ASP A 11 -16.42 -4.43 2.67
CA ASP A 11 -15.09 -4.97 2.38
C ASP A 11 -13.98 -4.23 3.16
N CYS A 12 -14.30 -3.19 3.92
CA CYS A 12 -13.31 -2.43 4.70
C CYS A 12 -12.50 -3.28 5.70
N PRO A 13 -13.06 -4.30 6.38
CA PRO A 13 -12.29 -5.20 7.24
C PRO A 13 -11.25 -6.02 6.45
N GLU A 14 -11.56 -6.43 5.22
CA GLU A 14 -10.66 -7.26 4.40
C GLU A 14 -9.34 -6.54 4.09
N VAL A 15 -9.38 -5.22 3.98
CA VAL A 15 -8.19 -4.38 3.80
C VAL A 15 -7.23 -4.50 4.98
N LEU A 16 -7.76 -4.62 6.19
CA LEU A 16 -6.97 -4.82 7.41
C LEU A 16 -6.38 -6.23 7.41
N ASP A 17 -7.19 -7.24 7.09
CA ASP A 17 -6.75 -8.64 7.02
C ASP A 17 -5.63 -8.82 5.99
N ILE A 18 -5.77 -8.23 4.80
CA ILE A 18 -4.72 -8.25 3.77
C ILE A 18 -3.43 -7.59 4.30
N SER A 19 -3.53 -6.48 5.03
CA SER A 19 -2.35 -5.83 5.62
C SER A 19 -1.63 -6.75 6.60
N GLU A 20 -2.36 -7.47 7.45
CA GLU A 20 -1.78 -8.47 8.36
C GLU A 20 -1.18 -9.66 7.59
N MET A 21 -1.88 -10.19 6.58
CA MET A 21 -1.34 -11.26 5.71
C MET A 21 -0.02 -10.84 5.03
N LEU A 22 0.11 -9.59 4.61
CA LEU A 22 1.34 -9.06 4.03
C LEU A 22 2.49 -8.97 5.05
N LYS A 23 2.17 -8.69 6.31
CA LYS A 23 3.13 -8.71 7.42
C LYS A 23 3.56 -10.14 7.74
N GLU A 24 2.61 -11.07 7.85
CA GLU A 24 2.87 -12.50 8.08
C GLU A 24 3.73 -13.11 6.98
N ALA A 25 3.48 -12.73 5.72
CA ALA A 25 4.29 -13.14 4.57
C ALA A 25 5.68 -12.47 4.52
N GLY A 26 5.98 -11.51 5.40
CA GLY A 26 7.28 -10.81 5.46
C GLY A 26 7.54 -9.88 4.27
N ILE A 27 6.51 -9.51 3.50
CA ILE A 27 6.64 -8.67 2.30
C ILE A 27 6.12 -7.25 2.49
N ARG A 28 5.41 -6.94 3.60
CA ARG A 28 4.84 -5.61 3.87
C ARG A 28 5.86 -4.49 3.73
N GLU A 29 7.05 -4.64 4.31
CA GLU A 29 8.13 -3.63 4.26
C GLU A 29 8.75 -3.48 2.86
N ARG A 30 8.57 -4.47 1.99
CA ARG A 30 9.16 -4.49 0.63
C ARG A 30 8.28 -3.82 -0.41
N ILE A 31 7.02 -3.56 -0.08
CA ILE A 31 6.04 -2.97 -0.98
C ILE A 31 5.54 -1.63 -0.45
N ILE A 32 5.08 -0.80 -1.38
CA ILE A 32 4.26 0.37 -1.07
C ILE A 32 2.80 -0.10 -1.16
N LEU A 33 2.07 0.03 -0.07
CA LEU A 33 0.64 -0.27 0.04
C LEU A 33 -0.16 1.01 -0.20
N ASN A 34 -0.97 1.05 -1.26
CA ASN A 34 -1.91 2.13 -1.56
C ASN A 34 -3.35 1.60 -1.49
N ILE A 35 -4.20 2.26 -0.72
CA ILE A 35 -5.61 1.89 -0.55
C ILE A 35 -6.46 3.09 -0.97
N GLY A 36 -7.55 2.85 -1.68
CA GLY A 36 -8.50 3.89 -2.06
C GLY A 36 -9.86 3.32 -2.42
N GLY A 37 -10.72 4.14 -3.02
CA GLY A 37 -12.09 3.78 -3.38
C GLY A 37 -13.14 4.47 -2.49
N ALA A 38 -14.40 4.42 -2.92
CA ALA A 38 -15.47 5.25 -2.37
C ALA A 38 -15.76 5.01 -0.87
N ALA A 39 -15.48 3.81 -0.36
CA ALA A 39 -15.74 3.44 1.03
C ALA A 39 -14.57 3.70 2.00
N ILE A 40 -13.39 4.05 1.49
CA ILE A 40 -12.18 4.22 2.31
C ILE A 40 -12.06 5.66 2.79
N SER A 41 -11.86 5.81 4.10
CA SER A 41 -11.50 7.06 4.75
C SER A 41 -10.04 7.03 5.22
N ASP A 42 -9.49 8.21 5.51
CA ASP A 42 -8.16 8.37 6.13
C ASP A 42 -7.96 7.45 7.33
N LYS A 43 -8.98 7.34 8.20
CA LYS A 43 -8.93 6.54 9.42
C LYS A 43 -8.81 5.03 9.15
N ILE A 44 -9.43 4.55 8.07
CA ILE A 44 -9.32 3.13 7.66
C ILE A 44 -7.95 2.89 7.04
N ALA A 45 -7.47 3.81 6.20
CA ALA A 45 -6.15 3.72 5.59
C ALA A 45 -5.03 3.74 6.65
N GLU A 46 -5.14 4.60 7.67
CA GLU A 46 -4.21 4.67 8.80
C GLU A 46 -4.22 3.36 9.60
N ARG A 47 -5.40 2.82 9.90
CA ARG A 47 -5.54 1.52 10.59
C ARG A 47 -4.94 0.36 9.81
N ALA A 48 -5.09 0.37 8.49
CA ALA A 48 -4.46 -0.61 7.61
C ALA A 48 -2.94 -0.44 7.51
N GLY A 49 -2.39 0.64 8.07
CA GLY A 49 -0.98 1.00 7.92
C GLY A 49 -0.65 1.28 6.47
N CYS A 50 -1.52 1.97 5.72
CA CYS A 50 -1.30 2.32 4.33
C CYS A 50 -0.10 3.26 4.18
N ASP A 51 0.72 3.07 3.15
CA ASP A 51 1.82 4.01 2.85
C ASP A 51 1.31 5.23 2.07
N VAL A 52 0.30 5.02 1.22
CA VAL A 52 -0.28 6.08 0.38
C VAL A 52 -1.81 5.96 0.35
N TYR A 53 -2.49 6.99 0.82
CA TYR A 53 -3.93 7.15 0.64
C TYR A 53 -4.21 8.46 -0.08
N SER A 54 -5.17 8.44 -0.99
CA SER A 54 -5.73 9.67 -1.55
C SER A 54 -7.16 9.45 -2.05
N ASP A 55 -7.87 10.56 -2.17
CA ASP A 55 -9.25 10.66 -2.66
C ASP A 55 -9.36 10.62 -4.19
N SER A 56 -8.23 10.65 -4.93
CA SER A 56 -8.25 10.70 -6.39
C SER A 56 -7.11 9.91 -7.03
N ALA A 57 -7.41 9.27 -8.17
CA ALA A 57 -6.44 8.47 -8.89
C ALA A 57 -5.18 9.27 -9.29
N ALA A 58 -5.36 10.51 -9.77
CA ALA A 58 -4.25 11.37 -10.17
C ALA A 58 -3.30 11.70 -9.00
N ARG A 59 -3.87 11.97 -7.82
CA ARG A 59 -3.09 12.26 -6.61
C ARG A 59 -2.37 11.00 -6.11
N SER A 60 -3.03 9.84 -6.10
CA SER A 60 -2.40 8.56 -5.74
C SER A 60 -1.18 8.27 -6.61
N VAL A 61 -1.26 8.46 -7.94
CA VAL A 61 -0.11 8.24 -8.83
C VAL A 61 1.07 9.14 -8.47
N SER A 62 0.79 10.40 -8.16
CA SER A 62 1.83 11.38 -7.81
C SER A 62 2.51 11.01 -6.48
N LEU A 63 1.72 10.68 -5.45
CA LEU A 63 2.23 10.25 -4.15
C LEU A 63 3.00 8.93 -4.21
N ILE A 64 2.51 7.95 -4.99
CA ILE A 64 3.22 6.68 -5.20
C ILE A 64 4.57 6.95 -5.88
N LYS A 65 4.62 7.82 -6.89
CA LYS A 65 5.89 8.17 -7.55
C LYS A 65 6.89 8.75 -6.56
N ASP A 66 6.45 9.71 -5.74
CA ASP A 66 7.31 10.35 -4.73
C ASP A 66 7.82 9.33 -3.70
N GLU A 67 6.94 8.43 -3.24
CA GLU A 67 7.29 7.37 -2.29
C GLU A 67 8.25 6.34 -2.90
N VAL A 68 8.06 5.96 -4.17
CA VAL A 68 9.00 5.09 -4.91
C VAL A 68 10.37 5.73 -5.00
N LEU A 69 10.45 7.01 -5.37
CA LEU A 69 11.71 7.73 -5.47
C LEU A 69 12.39 7.83 -4.10
N ARG A 70 11.64 8.15 -3.05
CA ARG A 70 12.14 8.21 -1.67
C ARG A 70 12.74 6.87 -1.22
N ARG A 71 12.05 5.75 -1.47
CA ARG A 71 12.56 4.41 -1.15
C ARG A 71 13.72 3.98 -2.03
N SER A 72 13.75 4.40 -3.30
CA SER A 72 14.86 4.13 -4.22
C SER A 72 16.14 4.85 -3.77
N SER A 73 16.04 6.10 -3.32
CA SER A 73 17.20 6.84 -2.80
C SER A 73 17.73 6.26 -1.49
N ALA A 74 16.87 5.62 -0.70
CA ALA A 74 17.24 4.99 0.57
C ALA A 74 17.80 3.56 0.43
N ARG A 75 17.60 2.88 -0.71
CA ARG A 75 17.95 1.47 -0.88
C ARG A 75 19.16 1.31 -1.82
N ALA A 76 20.31 0.89 -1.26
CA ALA A 76 21.46 0.44 -2.05
C ALA A 76 21.05 -0.70 -3.01
N PRO A 77 21.69 -0.86 -4.19
CA PRO A 77 21.28 -1.82 -5.22
C PRO A 77 21.49 -3.28 -4.75
N GLY A 78 20.48 -3.81 -4.07
CA GLY A 78 20.45 -5.16 -3.51
C GLY A 78 19.86 -6.16 -4.49
N ARG A 79 20.77 -6.94 -5.09
CA ARG A 79 20.58 -8.18 -5.84
C ARG A 79 19.41 -9.03 -5.32
N PHE A 80 18.48 -9.39 -6.21
CA PHE A 80 17.37 -10.28 -5.90
C PHE A 80 17.88 -11.73 -5.74
N PRO A 81 17.56 -12.46 -4.66
CA PRO A 81 17.55 -13.91 -4.71
C PRO A 81 16.31 -14.37 -5.51
N PRO A 82 16.41 -15.43 -6.32
CA PRO A 82 15.27 -15.99 -7.02
C PRO A 82 14.21 -16.45 -6.02
N VAL A 83 12.95 -16.25 -6.38
CA VAL A 83 11.81 -16.86 -5.69
C VAL A 83 11.87 -18.35 -6.07
N PHE A 84 12.15 -19.21 -5.08
CA PHE A 84 12.17 -20.67 -5.24
C PHE A 84 10.76 -21.22 -5.53
#